data_AF-A0A939VRW6-F1
#
_entry.id   AF-A0A939VRW6-F1
#
_cell.length_a   1.000
_cell.length_b   1.000
_cell.length_c   1.000
_cell.angle_alpha   90.00
_cell.angle_beta   90.00
_cell.angle_gamma   90.00
#
_symmetry.space_group_name_H-M   'P 1'
#
loop_
_entity.id
_entity.type
_entity.pdbx_description
1 polymer ?
#
loop_
_entity_poly.entity_id
_entity_poly.type
_entity_poly.pdbx_seq_one_letter_code
_entity_poly.pdbx_strand_id
1 'polypeptide(L)'
;MIPSDLFVRFYNEVFKYIDAKGPQELEKYYARVSKNQEYHCLKLFQEKKLEGMYQYWEHIRIEENCDMAHQVTNDCYHFEFFSCPSLSKALDNDGGACPKYCNHCPGWILPLIWKSGCFAVYNLIDRKIPRCEMFVYLTQEKAQAKAEELTAKYGPDVVLTSYESPLK
;
A
#
# COMPACT_ATOMS: atom_id res chain seq x y z
N MET A 1 -0.47 17.81 20.29
CA MET A 1 -0.34 16.53 19.53
C MET A 1 -1.72 16.24 18.96
N ILE A 2 -1.85 16.03 17.65
CA ILE A 2 -3.11 15.61 17.04
C ILE A 2 -3.25 14.10 17.29
N PRO A 3 -4.38 13.61 17.86
CA PRO A 3 -4.64 12.18 18.01
C PRO A 3 -4.53 11.44 16.66
N SER A 4 -4.00 10.21 16.66
CA SER A 4 -3.82 9.39 15.45
C SER A 4 -5.13 9.22 14.65
N ASP A 5 -6.27 9.14 15.34
CA ASP A 5 -7.59 9.05 14.72
C ASP A 5 -7.97 10.29 13.90
N LEU A 6 -7.59 11.48 14.38
CA LEU A 6 -7.82 12.73 13.64
C LEU A 6 -6.83 12.90 12.48
N PHE A 7 -5.66 12.27 12.55
CA PHE A 7 -4.67 12.32 11.48
C PHE A 7 -5.16 11.66 10.20
N VAL A 8 -5.88 10.52 10.32
CA VAL A 8 -6.46 9.82 9.16
C VAL A 8 -7.51 10.67 8.46
N ARG A 9 -8.40 11.30 9.23
CA ARG A 9 -9.43 12.21 8.70
C ARG A 9 -8.80 13.47 8.10
N PHE A 10 -7.73 14.00 8.69
CA PHE A 10 -6.98 15.12 8.13
C PHE A 10 -6.34 14.78 6.78
N TYR A 11 -5.60 13.67 6.68
CA TYR A 11 -4.97 13.28 5.41
C TYR A 11 -6.00 12.98 4.32
N ASN A 12 -7.17 12.46 4.68
CA ASN A 12 -8.28 12.31 3.73
C ASN A 12 -8.65 13.64 3.05
N GLU A 13 -8.79 14.73 3.82
CA GLU A 13 -9.09 16.05 3.26
C GLU A 13 -7.90 16.63 2.47
N VAL A 14 -6.67 16.39 2.93
CA VAL A 14 -5.46 16.76 2.18
C VAL A 14 -5.43 16.04 0.82
N PHE A 15 -5.80 14.76 0.77
CA PHE A 15 -5.82 14.01 -0.48
C PHE A 15 -6.86 14.56 -1.46
N LYS A 16 -8.07 14.88 -0.99
CA LYS A 16 -9.09 15.54 -1.83
C LYS A 16 -8.58 16.87 -2.38
N TYR A 17 -7.96 17.69 -1.52
CA TYR A 17 -7.40 18.98 -1.93
C TYR A 17 -6.30 18.84 -2.97
N ILE A 18 -5.40 17.86 -2.83
CA ILE A 18 -4.33 17.60 -3.79
C ILE A 18 -4.91 17.05 -5.11
N ASP A 19 -5.82 16.08 -5.07
CA ASP A 19 -6.44 15.48 -6.27
C ASP A 19 -7.17 16.54 -7.11
N ALA A 20 -7.82 17.50 -6.45
CA ALA A 20 -8.51 18.61 -7.10
C ALA A 20 -7.56 19.55 -7.89
N LYS A 21 -6.23 19.49 -7.68
CA LYS A 21 -5.25 20.31 -8.40
C LYS A 21 -4.87 19.73 -9.77
N GLY A 22 -5.15 18.45 -10.02
CA GLY A 22 -4.90 17.82 -11.30
C GLY A 22 -4.67 16.32 -11.21
N PRO A 23 -4.78 15.60 -12.34
CA PRO A 23 -4.86 14.14 -12.41
C PRO A 23 -3.61 13.38 -11.96
N GLN A 24 -2.49 14.06 -11.65
CA GLN A 24 -1.21 13.46 -11.24
C GLN A 24 -0.64 14.04 -9.95
N GLU A 25 -1.38 14.92 -9.27
CA GLU A 25 -0.84 15.65 -8.11
C GLU A 25 -0.75 14.76 -6.87
N LEU A 26 -1.68 13.83 -6.69
CA LEU A 26 -1.60 12.82 -5.62
C LEU A 26 -0.40 11.90 -5.83
N GLU A 27 -0.14 11.56 -7.07
CA GLU A 27 0.91 10.65 -7.50
C GLU A 27 2.29 11.24 -7.21
N LYS A 28 2.47 12.52 -7.53
CA LYS A 28 3.68 13.29 -7.15
C LYS A 28 3.83 13.38 -5.63
N TYR A 29 2.73 13.58 -4.92
CA TYR A 29 2.74 13.62 -3.46
C TYR A 29 3.19 12.27 -2.86
N TYR A 30 2.62 11.16 -3.30
CA TYR A 30 3.02 9.82 -2.82
C TYR A 30 4.45 9.46 -3.21
N ALA A 31 4.93 9.85 -4.40
CA ALA A 31 6.33 9.69 -4.76
C ALA A 31 7.27 10.46 -3.82
N ARG A 32 6.86 11.65 -3.35
CA ARG A 32 7.62 12.40 -2.35
C ARG A 32 7.60 11.72 -0.98
N VAL A 33 6.45 11.19 -0.56
CA VAL A 33 6.34 10.39 0.67
C VAL A 33 7.24 9.15 0.58
N SER A 34 7.19 8.42 -0.54
CA SER A 34 8.05 7.26 -0.81
C SER A 34 9.52 7.59 -0.62
N LYS A 35 10.01 8.67 -1.22
CA LYS A 35 11.40 9.12 -1.10
C LYS A 35 11.80 9.40 0.36
N ASN A 36 10.90 9.99 1.14
CA ASN A 36 11.17 10.22 2.56
C ASN A 36 11.18 8.90 3.35
N GLN A 37 10.33 7.94 3.00
CA GLN A 37 10.23 6.63 3.66
C GLN A 37 11.46 5.74 3.42
N GLU A 38 12.30 6.04 2.43
CA GLU A 38 13.57 5.33 2.21
C GLU A 38 14.44 5.28 3.46
N TYR A 39 14.49 6.38 4.24
CA TYR A 39 15.28 6.46 5.47
C TYR A 39 14.80 5.48 6.55
N HIS A 40 13.52 5.10 6.53
CA HIS A 40 12.90 4.29 7.56
C HIS A 40 12.95 2.78 7.26
N CYS A 41 12.69 2.37 6.02
CA CYS A 41 12.50 0.95 5.71
C CYS A 41 13.33 0.39 4.54
N LEU A 42 13.89 1.22 3.67
CA LEU A 42 14.56 0.70 2.46
C LEU A 42 15.77 -0.18 2.78
N LYS A 43 16.59 0.23 3.76
CA LYS A 43 17.76 -0.56 4.20
C LYS A 43 17.33 -1.95 4.69
N LEU A 44 16.29 -2.02 5.52
CA LEU A 44 15.76 -3.28 6.02
C LEU A 44 15.27 -4.19 4.88
N PHE A 45 14.55 -3.63 3.91
CA PHE A 45 14.06 -4.37 2.75
C PHE A 45 15.20 -4.87 1.86
N GLN A 46 16.26 -4.09 1.70
CA GLN A 46 17.42 -4.48 0.89
C GLN A 46 18.23 -5.61 1.53
N GLU A 47 18.48 -5.51 2.84
CA GLU A 47 19.32 -6.45 3.59
C GLU A 47 18.60 -7.78 3.86
N LYS A 48 17.30 -7.74 4.20
CA LYS A 48 16.55 -8.92 4.64
C LYS A 48 15.46 -9.38 3.66
N LYS A 49 15.24 -8.65 2.56
CA LYS A 49 14.24 -8.98 1.52
C LYS A 49 12.86 -9.23 2.15
N LEU A 50 12.24 -10.38 1.85
CA LEU A 50 10.91 -10.77 2.33
C LEU A 50 10.81 -10.78 3.86
N GLU A 51 11.87 -11.21 4.55
CA GLU A 51 11.92 -11.22 6.01
C GLU A 51 11.99 -9.80 6.59
N GLY A 52 12.66 -8.88 5.90
CA GLY A 52 12.66 -7.45 6.27
C GLY A 52 11.28 -6.81 6.15
N MET A 53 10.53 -7.21 5.12
CA MET A 53 9.14 -6.79 4.93
C MET A 53 8.25 -7.32 6.04
N TYR A 54 8.35 -8.61 6.35
CA TYR A 54 7.62 -9.20 7.48
C TYR A 54 7.88 -8.44 8.79
N GLN A 55 9.15 -8.18 9.12
CA GLN A 55 9.52 -7.45 10.33
C GLN A 55 8.93 -6.04 10.38
N TYR A 56 8.95 -5.32 9.25
CA TYR A 56 8.37 -3.98 9.17
C TYR A 56 6.86 -3.99 9.40
N TRP A 57 6.14 -4.89 8.72
CA TRP A 57 4.68 -4.96 8.87
C TRP A 57 4.25 -5.59 10.19
N GLU A 58 5.02 -6.49 10.80
CA GLU A 58 4.70 -7.04 12.12
C GLU A 58 4.74 -5.94 13.19
N HIS A 59 5.73 -5.06 13.09
CA HIS A 59 5.84 -3.90 13.96
C HIS A 59 4.60 -3.00 13.83
N ILE A 60 4.19 -2.65 12.60
CA ILE A 60 2.98 -1.86 12.35
C ILE A 60 1.72 -2.58 12.85
N ARG A 61 1.61 -3.89 12.60
CA ARG A 61 0.44 -4.69 13.01
C ARG A 61 0.22 -4.61 14.52
N ILE A 62 1.31 -4.69 15.29
CA ILE A 62 1.28 -4.58 16.76
C ILE A 62 0.98 -3.14 17.19
N GLU A 63 1.69 -2.15 16.66
CA GLU A 63 1.55 -0.74 17.09
C GLU A 63 0.17 -0.15 16.76
N GLU A 64 -0.37 -0.49 15.59
CA GLU A 64 -1.66 0.03 15.13
C GLU A 64 -2.84 -0.91 15.46
N ASN A 65 -2.58 -2.05 16.11
CA ASN A 65 -3.57 -3.08 16.42
C ASN A 65 -4.39 -3.49 15.18
N CYS A 66 -3.69 -3.75 14.08
CA CYS A 66 -4.30 -4.04 12.78
C CYS A 66 -4.92 -5.44 12.74
N ASP A 67 -6.13 -5.53 12.18
CA ASP A 67 -6.74 -6.80 11.79
C ASP A 67 -6.16 -7.25 10.44
N MET A 68 -5.00 -7.90 10.53
CA MET A 68 -4.18 -8.37 9.41
C MET A 68 -3.65 -9.77 9.70
N ALA A 69 -3.59 -10.61 8.66
CA ALA A 69 -2.70 -11.76 8.61
C ALA A 69 -1.54 -11.50 7.64
N HIS A 70 -0.36 -11.98 7.98
CA HIS A 70 0.79 -11.92 7.07
C HIS A 70 1.76 -13.06 7.34
N GLN A 71 2.48 -13.49 6.31
CA GLN A 71 3.37 -14.64 6.37
C GLN A 71 4.49 -14.53 5.33
N VAL A 72 5.60 -15.22 5.60
CA VAL A 72 6.69 -15.42 4.66
C VAL A 72 6.79 -16.90 4.31
N THR A 73 6.96 -17.15 3.02
CA THR A 73 7.34 -18.45 2.46
C THR A 73 8.70 -18.31 1.78
N ASN A 74 9.22 -19.38 1.19
CA ASN A 74 10.54 -19.36 0.54
C ASN A 74 10.66 -18.34 -0.60
N ASP A 75 9.55 -17.99 -1.26
CA ASP A 75 9.55 -17.15 -2.46
C ASP A 75 8.52 -16.02 -2.44
N CYS A 76 7.68 -15.93 -1.40
CA CYS A 76 6.62 -14.94 -1.29
C CYS A 76 6.47 -14.43 0.14
N TYR A 77 6.44 -13.11 0.31
CA TYR A 77 5.80 -12.47 1.45
C TYR A 77 4.37 -12.11 1.05
N HIS A 78 3.40 -12.41 1.92
CA HIS A 78 2.00 -12.09 1.70
C HIS A 78 1.44 -11.41 2.95
N PHE A 79 0.73 -10.31 2.77
CA PHE A 79 -0.19 -9.81 3.79
C PHE A 79 -1.60 -9.62 3.25
N GLU A 80 -2.57 -9.78 4.13
CA GLU A 80 -3.98 -9.47 3.91
C GLU A 80 -4.49 -8.63 5.09
N PHE A 81 -5.09 -7.48 4.80
CA PHE A 81 -5.89 -6.73 5.76
C PHE A 81 -7.35 -7.19 5.66
N PHE A 82 -7.91 -7.61 6.80
CA PHE A 82 -9.34 -7.92 6.93
C PHE A 82 -10.16 -6.67 7.31
N SER A 83 -9.53 -5.72 8.00
CA SER A 83 -10.07 -4.39 8.31
C SER A 83 -8.95 -3.34 8.33
N CYS A 84 -8.74 -2.66 7.21
CA CYS A 84 -7.76 -1.58 7.08
C CYS A 84 -8.14 -0.40 8.01
N PRO A 85 -7.32 -0.06 9.01
CA PRO A 85 -7.66 0.98 9.98
C PRO A 85 -7.82 2.35 9.32
N SER A 86 -7.00 2.65 8.30
CA SER A 86 -7.01 3.94 7.62
C SER A 86 -8.26 4.14 6.77
N LEU A 87 -8.64 3.15 5.93
CA LEU A 87 -9.85 3.27 5.12
C LEU A 87 -11.11 3.24 5.98
N SER A 88 -11.17 2.38 7.01
CA SER A 88 -12.32 2.33 7.94
C SER A 88 -12.59 3.70 8.57
N LYS A 89 -11.55 4.40 9.03
CA LYS A 89 -11.67 5.76 9.60
C LYS A 89 -11.96 6.84 8.55
N ALA A 90 -11.50 6.66 7.30
CA ALA A 90 -11.81 7.60 6.22
C ALA A 90 -13.26 7.47 5.73
N LEU A 91 -13.83 6.26 5.79
CA LEU A 91 -15.25 5.99 5.51
C LEU A 91 -16.15 6.46 6.66
N ASP A 92 -15.69 6.28 7.91
CA ASP A 92 -16.31 6.87 9.11
C ASP A 92 -15.94 8.36 9.27
N ASN A 93 -16.32 9.17 8.27
CA ASN A 93 -16.07 10.60 8.24
C ASN A 93 -17.23 11.33 7.56
N ASP A 94 -17.74 12.39 8.19
CA ASP A 94 -18.85 13.20 7.67
C ASP A 94 -18.51 13.89 6.34
N GLY A 95 -17.22 14.12 6.07
CA GLY A 95 -16.74 14.69 4.81
C GLY A 95 -16.69 13.70 3.64
N GLY A 96 -16.96 12.42 3.88
CA GLY A 96 -16.76 11.33 2.91
C GLY A 96 -15.28 11.00 2.64
N ALA A 97 -15.01 9.82 2.09
CA ALA A 97 -13.64 9.40 1.73
C ALA A 97 -13.19 9.99 0.39
N CYS A 98 -11.90 10.27 0.24
CA CYS A 98 -11.28 10.55 -1.05
C CYS A 98 -11.48 9.35 -1.99
N PRO A 99 -11.98 9.52 -3.24
CA PRO A 99 -12.19 8.40 -4.16
C PRO A 99 -10.92 7.58 -4.44
N LYS A 100 -9.75 8.25 -4.41
CA LYS A 100 -8.43 7.65 -4.60
C LYS A 100 -7.72 7.35 -3.28
N TYR A 101 -8.42 7.33 -2.14
CA TYR A 101 -7.81 7.18 -0.82
C TYR A 101 -6.83 6.01 -0.76
N CYS A 102 -7.25 4.83 -1.23
CA CYS A 102 -6.43 3.62 -1.19
C CYS A 102 -5.17 3.66 -2.06
N ASN A 103 -4.99 4.65 -2.95
CA ASN A 103 -3.76 4.79 -3.72
C ASN A 103 -2.56 5.19 -2.84
N HIS A 104 -2.80 5.66 -1.61
CA HIS A 104 -1.71 6.11 -0.74
C HIS A 104 -0.74 4.98 -0.39
N CYS A 105 -1.21 3.82 0.10
CA CYS A 105 -0.38 2.67 0.45
C CYS A 105 0.51 2.23 -0.73
N PRO A 106 -0.04 1.79 -1.88
CA PRO A 106 0.76 1.36 -3.03
C PRO A 106 1.64 2.50 -3.57
N GLY A 107 1.13 3.74 -3.57
CA GLY A 107 1.84 4.89 -4.11
C GLY A 107 3.17 5.19 -3.42
N TRP A 108 3.29 4.93 -2.11
CA TRP A 108 4.57 5.12 -1.42
C TRP A 108 5.38 3.83 -1.25
N ILE A 109 4.74 2.67 -1.07
CA ILE A 109 5.45 1.41 -0.76
C ILE A 109 6.02 0.71 -2.00
N LEU A 110 5.27 0.66 -3.11
CA LEU A 110 5.67 -0.09 -4.29
C LEU A 110 7.02 0.35 -4.85
N PRO A 111 7.34 1.66 -4.93
CA PRO A 111 8.67 2.10 -5.35
C PRO A 111 9.80 1.61 -4.43
N LEU A 112 9.55 1.47 -3.12
CA LEU A 112 10.55 0.99 -2.16
C LEU A 112 10.79 -0.50 -2.30
N ILE A 113 9.72 -1.27 -2.52
CA ILE A 113 9.83 -2.71 -2.79
C ILE A 113 10.64 -2.93 -4.07
N TRP A 114 10.33 -2.20 -5.15
CA TRP A 114 11.11 -2.28 -6.39
C TRP A 114 12.58 -1.91 -6.19
N LYS A 115 12.88 -0.82 -5.47
CA LYS A 115 14.27 -0.42 -5.11
C LYS A 115 15.01 -1.43 -4.24
N SER A 116 14.28 -2.31 -3.54
CA SER A 116 14.88 -3.41 -2.79
C SER A 116 15.26 -4.61 -3.67
N GLY A 117 14.88 -4.60 -4.95
CA GLY A 117 15.09 -5.71 -5.89
C GLY A 117 14.01 -6.80 -5.79
N CYS A 118 12.90 -6.51 -5.12
CA CYS A 118 11.73 -7.38 -5.03
C CYS A 118 10.58 -6.82 -5.88
N PHE A 119 9.56 -7.64 -6.13
CA PHE A 119 8.46 -7.31 -7.03
C PHE A 119 7.12 -7.54 -6.33
N ALA A 120 6.33 -6.48 -6.19
CA ALA A 120 5.05 -6.53 -5.51
C ALA A 120 3.86 -6.49 -6.47
N VAL A 121 2.79 -7.15 -6.03
CA VAL A 121 1.43 -7.03 -6.55
C VAL A 121 0.54 -6.62 -5.39
N TYR A 122 -0.09 -5.46 -5.50
CA TYR A 122 -1.00 -4.91 -4.51
C TYR A 122 -2.42 -4.97 -5.07
N ASN A 123 -3.32 -5.67 -4.40
CA ASN A 123 -4.72 -5.74 -4.78
C ASN A 123 -5.56 -4.97 -3.75
N LEU A 124 -6.20 -3.90 -4.23
CA LEU A 124 -7.09 -3.08 -3.42
C LEU A 124 -8.47 -3.72 -3.20
N ILE A 125 -8.78 -4.82 -3.88
CA ILE A 125 -10.07 -5.56 -3.83
C ILE A 125 -11.26 -4.68 -4.25
N ASP A 126 -11.63 -3.70 -3.43
CA ASP A 126 -12.61 -2.67 -3.69
C ASP A 126 -12.24 -1.42 -2.87
N ARG A 127 -12.33 -0.23 -3.49
CA ARG A 127 -11.96 1.06 -2.86
C ARG A 127 -12.91 1.49 -1.73
N LYS A 128 -14.04 0.81 -1.55
CA LYS A 128 -15.07 1.08 -0.54
C LYS A 128 -15.11 0.02 0.56
N ILE A 129 -14.36 -1.06 0.42
CA ILE A 129 -14.28 -2.14 1.41
C ILE A 129 -12.92 -2.03 2.08
N PRO A 130 -12.83 -1.99 3.42
CA PRO A 130 -11.56 -1.86 4.13
C PRO A 130 -10.75 -3.16 4.11
N ARG A 131 -10.51 -3.72 2.93
CA ARG A 131 -9.74 -4.95 2.70
C ARG A 131 -8.76 -4.72 1.56
N CYS A 132 -7.55 -5.23 1.71
CA CYS A 132 -6.56 -5.27 0.64
C CYS A 132 -5.55 -6.37 0.91
N GLU A 133 -4.83 -6.79 -0.13
CA GLU A 133 -3.77 -7.79 -0.03
C GLU A 133 -2.56 -7.35 -0.84
N MET A 134 -1.38 -7.77 -0.39
CA MET A 134 -0.14 -7.53 -1.11
C MET A 134 0.72 -8.79 -1.10
N PHE A 135 1.20 -9.14 -2.28
CA PHE A 135 2.16 -10.21 -2.52
C PHE A 135 3.48 -9.59 -2.92
N VAL A 136 4.57 -10.09 -2.37
CA VAL A 136 5.93 -9.70 -2.77
C VAL A 136 6.75 -10.92 -3.10
N TYR A 137 7.32 -10.92 -4.30
CA TYR A 137 8.14 -11.99 -4.84
C TYR A 137 9.58 -11.54 -5.04
N LEU A 138 10.49 -12.50 -5.03
CA LEU A 138 11.90 -12.29 -5.37
C LEU A 138 12.15 -12.18 -6.88
N THR A 139 11.21 -12.61 -7.71
CA THR A 139 11.32 -12.57 -9.18
C THR A 139 10.10 -11.88 -9.80
N GLN A 140 10.35 -11.13 -10.88
CA GLN A 140 9.30 -10.43 -11.60
C GLN A 140 8.30 -11.39 -12.25
N GLU A 141 8.76 -12.53 -12.77
CA GLU A 141 7.91 -13.55 -13.40
C GLU A 141 6.79 -14.04 -12.47
N LYS A 142 7.11 -14.34 -11.20
CA LYS A 142 6.11 -14.77 -10.22
C LYS A 142 5.14 -13.66 -9.86
N ALA A 143 5.64 -12.42 -9.76
CA ALA A 143 4.78 -11.27 -9.53
C ALA A 143 3.86 -11.00 -10.74
N GLN A 144 4.31 -11.23 -11.97
CA GLN A 144 3.47 -11.10 -13.17
C GLN A 144 2.37 -12.15 -13.20
N ALA A 145 2.71 -13.43 -12.96
CA ALA A 145 1.71 -14.49 -12.89
C ALA A 145 0.63 -14.22 -11.82
N LYS A 146 1.03 -13.71 -10.64
CA LYS A 146 0.07 -13.32 -9.60
C LYS A 146 -0.76 -12.09 -10.00
N ALA A 147 -0.17 -11.10 -10.66
CA ALA A 147 -0.90 -9.93 -11.15
C ALA A 147 -1.96 -10.32 -12.19
N GLU A 148 -1.63 -11.22 -13.13
CA GLU A 148 -2.58 -11.75 -14.11
C GLU A 148 -3.74 -12.50 -13.45
N GLU A 149 -3.44 -13.37 -12.48
CA GLU A 149 -4.45 -14.10 -11.69
C GLU A 149 -5.42 -13.13 -10.98
N LEU A 150 -4.89 -12.13 -10.27
CA LEU A 150 -5.70 -11.17 -9.52
C LEU A 150 -6.47 -10.23 -10.46
N THR A 151 -5.85 -9.82 -11.57
CA THR A 151 -6.51 -8.97 -12.58
C THR A 151 -7.68 -9.70 -13.23
N ALA A 152 -7.54 -10.99 -13.53
CA ALA A 152 -8.64 -11.81 -14.07
C ALA A 152 -9.82 -11.92 -13.08
N LYS A 153 -9.54 -11.85 -11.77
CA LYS A 153 -10.55 -11.98 -10.71
C LYS A 153 -11.21 -10.66 -10.32
N TYR A 154 -10.43 -9.59 -10.16
CA TYR A 154 -10.89 -8.32 -9.58
C TYR A 154 -10.92 -7.15 -10.59
N GLY A 155 -10.33 -7.34 -11.77
CA GLY A 155 -10.17 -6.30 -12.79
C GLY A 155 -8.90 -5.46 -12.61
N PRO A 156 -8.51 -4.72 -13.65
CA PRO A 156 -7.22 -4.00 -13.69
C PRO A 156 -7.19 -2.74 -12.82
N ASP A 157 -8.33 -2.15 -12.47
CA ASP A 157 -8.40 -0.84 -11.79
C ASP A 157 -8.00 -0.88 -10.30
N VAL A 158 -7.89 -2.09 -9.74
CA VAL A 158 -7.59 -2.33 -8.32
C VAL A 158 -6.32 -3.15 -8.10
N VAL A 159 -5.70 -3.65 -9.18
CA VAL A 159 -4.46 -4.42 -9.13
C VAL A 159 -3.31 -3.54 -9.59
N LEU A 160 -2.34 -3.32 -8.71
CA LEU A 160 -1.21 -2.41 -8.92
C LEU A 160 0.10 -3.19 -8.73
N THR A 161 1.12 -2.88 -9.54
CA THR A 161 2.40 -3.60 -9.48
C THR A 161 3.55 -2.63 -9.23
N SER A 162 4.64 -3.11 -8.65
CA SER A 162 5.81 -2.27 -8.35
C SER A 162 6.75 -2.03 -9.53
N TYR A 163 6.61 -2.81 -10.59
CA TYR A 163 7.47 -2.77 -11.78
C TYR A 163 6.80 -2.07 -12.97
N GLU A 164 5.51 -1.77 -12.85
CA GLU A 164 4.82 -0.81 -13.70
C GLU A 164 4.68 0.51 -12.92
N SER A 165 4.47 1.63 -13.61
CA SER A 165 4.25 2.90 -12.91
C SER A 165 3.08 2.72 -11.93
N PRO A 166 3.29 2.87 -10.60
CA PRO A 166 2.30 2.45 -9.60
C PRO A 166 1.03 3.29 -9.63
N LEU A 167 0.98 4.35 -10.45
CA LEU A 167 -0.13 5.28 -10.53
C LEU A 167 -0.28 5.79 -11.98
N LYS A 168 -1.18 5.18 -12.74
CA LYS A 168 -1.68 5.71 -14.03
C LYS A 168 -3.00 6.45 -13.81
#